data_AF-A0A938P6Y4-F1
#
_entry.id   AF-A0A938P6Y4-F1
#
_cell.length_a   1.000
_cell.length_b   1.000
_cell.length_c   1.000
_cell.angle_alpha   90.00
_cell.angle_beta   90.00
_cell.angle_gamma   90.00
#
_symmetry.space_group_name_H-M   'P 1'
#
loop_
_entity.id
_entity.type
_entity.pdbx_description
1 polymer ?
#
loop_
_entity_poly.entity_id
_entity_poly.type
_entity_poly.pdbx_seq_one_letter_code
_entity_poly.pdbx_strand_id
1 'polypeptide(L)'
;MTTLNRSSPESLAVSVGFDLLGERFGDDVAKAVSSALKASALFPGGGDALAIFRHTLAASIRDIEEEDDGGPLFQRFLRDGPYEREGPIPPELRGKRLTAEECAEAITFVYSFMVNSFKGAVTELLAAGACQRLMRDPRVAGRLPAGARLYVGDSVLVRRASGRGGLKGADLHILAKTNQCVTVVGVVEVKSGRKSAQALTGQLDKHIRRARFGLIVGSDEYPAGEVRLGAGDDGKIMRITVLPSEWPLPRTLRFEERGEMKRELVLDPPVPPRSEDEFIPKGNGDWHIVLRWSREAIAAAAYEMTFWYMEKVGEAIYTQKAGEPDPKPKDWAEMTPAEAGRNAIKMMLYYAIRPDAILAEKAKEQNKPLPRPIARRLSRAIALYNTYGFGYALGMNYRNSQGRREMLWPQDLDEIALNGQTANGCRIAGTGRR
;
A
#
# COMPACT_ATOMS: atom_id res chain seq x y z
N MET A 1 4.62 20.05 23.01
CA MET A 1 4.48 18.71 22.41
C MET A 1 5.76 17.96 22.68
N THR A 2 5.77 17.09 23.68
CA THR A 2 6.89 16.16 23.93
C THR A 2 6.97 15.23 22.73
N THR A 3 8.07 15.27 21.99
CA THR A 3 8.39 14.31 20.95
C THR A 3 8.29 12.91 21.56
N LEU A 4 7.32 12.11 21.11
CA LEU A 4 7.35 10.67 21.33
C LEU A 4 8.75 10.22 20.93
N ASN A 5 9.41 9.41 21.77
CA ASN A 5 10.73 8.86 21.49
C ASN A 5 10.56 7.88 20.32
N ARG A 6 10.50 8.41 19.09
CA ARG A 6 10.16 7.65 17.89
C ARG A 6 11.36 6.79 17.55
N SER A 7 11.18 5.47 17.56
CA SER A 7 12.06 4.57 16.83
C SER A 7 12.15 5.09 15.40
N SER A 8 13.37 5.26 14.86
CA SER A 8 13.51 5.73 13.48
C SER A 8 12.85 4.73 12.52
N PRO A 9 12.40 5.19 11.34
CA PRO A 9 11.85 4.31 10.31
C PRO A 9 12.75 3.11 9.98
N GLU A 10 14.07 3.31 10.00
CA GLU A 10 15.07 2.25 9.83
C GLU A 10 15.01 1.26 11.00
N SER A 11 14.97 1.74 12.24
CA SER A 11 14.88 0.89 13.43
C SER A 11 13.61 0.02 13.40
N LEU A 12 12.49 0.56 12.93
CA LEU A 12 11.24 -0.21 12.79
C LEU A 12 11.36 -1.29 11.71
N ALA A 13 12.01 -0.99 10.59
CA ALA A 13 12.14 -1.92 9.48
C ALA A 13 13.13 -3.07 9.77
N VAL A 14 14.15 -2.87 10.60
CA VAL A 14 15.19 -3.89 10.88
C VAL A 14 14.61 -5.18 11.50
N SER A 15 13.50 -5.11 12.24
CA SER A 15 12.91 -6.29 12.87
C SER A 15 12.02 -7.13 11.95
N VAL A 16 11.86 -6.73 10.69
CA VAL A 16 10.83 -7.28 9.80
C VAL A 16 11.43 -8.10 8.67
N GLY A 17 10.80 -9.22 8.33
CA GLY A 17 11.11 -10.03 7.15
C GLY A 17 9.99 -10.00 6.11
N PHE A 18 10.16 -10.79 5.05
CA PHE A 18 9.13 -10.93 4.00
C PHE A 18 7.84 -11.60 4.50
N ASP A 19 7.87 -12.23 5.67
CA ASP A 19 6.71 -12.81 6.36
C ASP A 19 5.62 -11.78 6.67
N LEU A 20 5.96 -10.48 6.80
CA LEU A 20 4.99 -9.38 6.91
C LEU A 20 4.03 -9.32 5.72
N LEU A 21 4.45 -9.80 4.55
CA LEU A 21 3.65 -9.82 3.33
C LEU A 21 2.76 -11.08 3.22
N GLY A 22 2.87 -12.01 4.18
CA GLY A 22 2.32 -13.36 4.13
C GLY A 22 3.24 -14.32 3.37
N GLU A 23 3.35 -15.55 3.83
CA GLU A 23 4.36 -16.56 3.41
C GLU A 23 4.59 -16.61 1.89
N ARG A 24 3.55 -16.96 1.11
CA ARG A 24 3.70 -17.15 -0.34
C ARG A 24 3.99 -15.85 -1.10
N PHE A 25 3.32 -14.76 -0.73
CA PHE A 25 3.49 -13.47 -1.40
C PHE A 25 4.86 -12.86 -1.06
N GLY A 26 5.27 -12.95 0.20
CA GLY A 26 6.59 -12.58 0.69
C GLY A 26 7.72 -13.33 -0.02
N ASP A 27 7.61 -14.66 -0.14
CA ASP A 27 8.56 -15.49 -0.88
C ASP A 27 8.71 -15.05 -2.33
N ASP A 28 7.61 -14.72 -2.98
CA ASP A 28 7.60 -14.31 -4.38
C ASP A 28 8.23 -12.91 -4.57
N VAL A 29 8.02 -11.99 -3.62
CA VAL A 29 8.72 -10.69 -3.60
C VAL A 29 10.21 -10.91 -3.36
N ALA A 30 10.60 -11.75 -2.40
CA ALA A 30 11.99 -12.06 -2.10
C ALA A 30 12.71 -12.67 -3.32
N LYS A 31 12.05 -13.60 -4.03
CA LYS A 31 12.55 -14.21 -5.27
C LYS A 31 12.66 -13.19 -6.40
N ALA A 32 11.70 -12.28 -6.54
CA ALA A 32 11.73 -11.24 -7.56
C ALA A 32 12.93 -10.31 -7.39
N VAL A 33 13.14 -9.80 -6.16
CA VAL A 33 14.28 -8.91 -5.83
C VAL A 33 15.60 -9.66 -5.96
N SER A 34 15.71 -10.88 -5.41
CA SER A 34 16.93 -11.69 -5.50
C SER A 34 17.31 -11.99 -6.96
N SER A 35 16.33 -12.28 -7.81
CA SER A 35 16.57 -12.55 -9.23
C SER A 35 17.02 -11.31 -9.99
N ALA A 36 16.44 -10.14 -9.67
CA ALA A 36 16.86 -8.85 -10.20
C ALA A 36 18.31 -8.53 -9.78
N LEU A 37 18.64 -8.70 -8.50
CA LEU A 37 20.01 -8.51 -7.98
C LEU A 37 21.04 -9.42 -8.64
N LYS A 38 20.75 -10.72 -8.76
CA LYS A 38 21.61 -11.68 -9.49
C LYS A 38 21.84 -11.28 -10.95
N ALA A 39 20.93 -10.47 -11.51
CA ALA A 39 21.05 -9.91 -12.84
C ALA A 39 21.71 -8.53 -12.87
N SER A 40 22.33 -8.10 -11.78
CA SER A 40 22.96 -6.79 -11.62
C SER A 40 22.00 -5.59 -11.71
N ALA A 41 20.71 -5.78 -11.37
CA ALA A 41 19.82 -4.66 -11.13
C ALA A 41 20.29 -3.88 -9.90
N LEU A 42 20.14 -2.55 -9.94
CA LEU A 42 20.58 -1.64 -8.90
C LEU A 42 19.38 -1.12 -8.11
N PHE A 43 19.45 -1.29 -6.80
CA PHE A 43 18.44 -0.85 -5.85
C PHE A 43 19.05 0.16 -4.88
N PRO A 44 18.25 1.10 -4.34
CA PRO A 44 18.67 1.86 -3.19
C PRO A 44 18.75 0.95 -1.95
N GLY A 45 19.75 1.17 -1.09
CA GLY A 45 19.77 0.59 0.25
C GLY A 45 20.42 -0.78 0.45
N GLY A 46 20.99 -1.44 -0.57
CA GLY A 46 21.82 -2.63 -0.31
C GLY A 46 22.01 -3.60 -1.47
N GLY A 47 22.75 -4.68 -1.18
CA GLY A 47 23.12 -5.74 -2.14
C GLY A 47 22.38 -7.07 -1.94
N ASP A 48 21.51 -7.19 -0.95
CA ASP A 48 20.68 -8.37 -0.72
C ASP A 48 19.18 -8.01 -0.64
N ALA A 49 18.32 -9.00 -0.89
CA ALA A 49 16.89 -8.79 -1.03
C ALA A 49 16.21 -8.30 0.24
N LEU A 50 16.66 -8.76 1.42
CA LEU A 50 16.05 -8.37 2.69
C LEU A 50 16.42 -6.94 3.07
N ALA A 51 17.68 -6.55 2.87
CA ALA A 51 18.12 -5.16 3.06
C ALA A 51 17.34 -4.19 2.15
N ILE A 52 17.13 -4.56 0.88
CA ILE A 52 16.32 -3.76 -0.06
C ILE A 52 14.88 -3.64 0.43
N PHE A 53 14.24 -4.75 0.81
CA PHE A 53 12.87 -4.72 1.31
C PHE A 53 12.73 -3.81 2.54
N ARG A 54 13.65 -3.93 3.51
CA ARG A 54 13.67 -3.09 4.72
C ARG A 54 13.92 -1.63 4.39
N HIS A 55 14.80 -1.34 3.44
CA HIS A 55 15.03 0.03 2.97
C HIS A 55 13.77 0.62 2.33
N THR A 56 13.09 -0.13 1.47
CA THR A 56 11.83 0.29 0.85
C THR A 56 10.72 0.49 1.90
N LEU A 57 10.66 -0.38 2.91
CA LEU A 57 9.73 -0.25 4.04
C LEU A 57 10.01 1.03 4.84
N ALA A 58 11.27 1.27 5.21
CA ALA A 58 11.68 2.46 5.95
C ALA A 58 11.40 3.75 5.16
N ALA A 59 11.63 3.75 3.84
CA ALA A 59 11.28 4.88 2.97
C ALA A 59 9.77 5.15 2.98
N SER A 60 8.94 4.11 2.87
CA SER A 60 7.48 4.25 2.94
C SER A 60 7.01 4.78 4.30
N ILE A 61 7.66 4.38 5.39
CA ILE A 61 7.37 4.90 6.74
C ILE A 61 7.77 6.37 6.84
N ARG A 62 8.95 6.77 6.35
CA ARG A 62 9.36 8.19 6.29
C ARG A 62 8.33 9.03 5.54
N ASP A 63 7.91 8.60 4.36
CA ASP A 63 6.89 9.32 3.58
C ASP A 63 5.58 9.49 4.37
N ILE A 64 5.20 8.50 5.20
CA ILE A 64 4.03 8.56 6.09
C ILE A 64 4.26 9.51 7.27
N GLU A 65 5.45 9.54 7.84
CA GLU A 65 5.78 10.40 8.99
C GLU A 65 6.02 11.86 8.62
N GLU A 66 6.54 12.11 7.42
CA GLU A 66 6.88 13.43 6.89
C GLU A 66 5.71 14.12 6.17
N GLU A 67 4.60 13.43 5.92
CA GLU A 67 3.39 14.05 5.37
C GLU A 67 2.82 15.08 6.36
N ASP A 68 2.93 16.36 5.99
CA ASP A 68 2.63 17.59 6.75
C ASP A 68 1.76 17.36 8.00
N ASP A 69 0.45 17.16 7.79
CA ASP A 69 -0.52 17.01 8.88
C ASP A 69 -0.98 15.56 9.09
N GLY A 70 -0.72 14.67 8.13
CA GLY A 70 -1.29 13.32 8.09
C GLY A 70 -0.77 12.42 9.21
N GLY A 71 0.56 12.35 9.38
CA GLY A 71 1.21 11.54 10.40
C GLY A 71 0.82 11.96 11.83
N PRO A 72 0.96 13.26 12.20
CA PRO A 72 0.54 13.76 13.50
C PRO A 72 -0.96 13.55 13.79
N LEU A 73 -1.83 13.78 12.79
CA LEU A 73 -3.27 13.60 12.95
C LEU A 73 -3.64 12.12 13.15
N PHE A 74 -2.98 11.20 12.45
CA PHE A 74 -3.16 9.76 12.66
C PHE A 74 -2.74 9.33 14.07
N GLN A 75 -1.62 9.85 14.61
CA GLN A 75 -1.20 9.58 15.98
C GLN A 75 -2.24 10.09 17.00
N ARG A 76 -2.81 11.29 16.76
CA ARG A 76 -3.92 11.81 17.55
C ARG A 76 -5.15 10.92 17.43
N PHE A 77 -5.48 10.44 16.24
CA PHE A 77 -6.62 9.54 16.05
C PHE A 77 -6.50 8.28 16.89
N LEU A 78 -5.32 7.65 16.95
CA LEU A 78 -5.08 6.48 17.82
C LEU A 78 -5.13 6.82 19.32
N ARG A 79 -4.49 7.91 19.73
CA ARG A 79 -4.35 8.27 21.15
C ARG A 79 -5.63 8.86 21.74
N ASP A 80 -6.20 9.84 21.05
CA ASP A 80 -7.26 10.70 21.56
C ASP A 80 -8.64 10.20 21.12
N GLY A 81 -8.74 9.61 19.93
CA GLY A 81 -10.00 9.08 19.41
C GLY A 81 -11.05 10.14 19.02
N PRO A 82 -12.13 9.72 18.33
CA PRO A 82 -13.23 10.59 17.96
C PRO A 82 -14.00 11.09 19.19
N TYR A 83 -14.65 12.25 19.08
CA TYR A 83 -15.71 12.63 20.00
C TYR A 83 -16.98 11.83 19.72
N GLU A 84 -17.43 11.04 20.69
CA GLU A 84 -18.47 10.01 20.49
C GLU A 84 -19.92 10.51 20.63
N ARG A 85 -20.12 11.75 21.09
CA ARG A 85 -21.46 12.31 21.35
C ARG A 85 -21.90 13.22 20.20
N GLU A 86 -23.22 13.36 20.03
CA GLU A 86 -23.78 14.34 19.09
C GLU A 86 -23.47 15.77 19.56
N GLY A 87 -23.28 16.69 18.62
CA GLY A 87 -23.04 18.12 18.88
C GLY A 87 -21.56 18.51 18.97
N PRO A 88 -21.27 19.78 19.29
CA PRO A 88 -19.91 20.30 19.36
C PRO A 88 -19.12 19.70 20.53
N ILE A 89 -17.80 19.60 20.38
CA ILE A 89 -16.90 19.17 21.45
C ILE A 89 -16.94 20.20 22.59
N PRO A 90 -17.29 19.79 23.82
CA PRO A 90 -17.26 20.66 25.00
C PRO A 90 -15.86 21.29 25.20
N PRO A 91 -15.76 22.54 25.68
CA PRO A 91 -14.49 23.24 25.84
C PRO A 91 -13.40 22.44 26.57
N GLU A 92 -13.77 21.66 27.59
CA GLU A 92 -12.89 20.84 28.42
C GLU A 92 -12.31 19.59 27.72
N LEU A 93 -12.92 19.20 26.60
CA LEU A 93 -12.49 18.08 25.74
C LEU A 93 -11.79 18.55 24.45
N ARG A 94 -11.73 19.86 24.18
CA ARG A 94 -11.01 20.39 23.02
C ARG A 94 -9.53 20.03 23.12
N GLY A 95 -8.97 19.50 22.02
CA GLY A 95 -7.61 18.99 21.98
C GLY A 95 -7.38 17.62 22.64
N LYS A 96 -8.41 17.03 23.28
CA LYS A 96 -8.38 15.67 23.87
C LYS A 96 -9.21 14.65 23.10
N ARG A 97 -10.01 15.11 22.14
CA ARG A 97 -10.84 14.32 21.23
C ARG A 97 -10.81 14.96 19.85
N LEU A 98 -10.99 14.15 18.82
CA LEU A 98 -11.02 14.61 17.43
C LEU A 98 -12.43 14.99 17.00
N THR A 99 -12.53 16.04 16.19
CA THR A 99 -13.77 16.39 15.49
C THR A 99 -14.10 15.38 14.39
N ALA A 100 -15.30 15.47 13.83
CA ALA A 100 -15.72 14.63 12.72
C ALA A 100 -14.91 14.90 11.44
N GLU A 101 -14.45 16.14 11.24
CA GLU A 101 -13.55 16.53 10.14
C GLU A 101 -12.15 15.94 10.35
N GLU A 102 -11.57 16.11 11.53
CA GLU A 102 -10.26 15.54 11.88
C GLU A 102 -10.26 14.00 11.73
N CYS A 103 -11.34 13.33 12.15
CA CYS A 103 -11.50 11.89 11.93
C CYS A 103 -11.61 11.54 10.44
N ALA A 104 -12.32 12.34 9.64
CA ALA A 104 -12.45 12.12 8.20
C ALA A 104 -11.10 12.21 7.49
N GLU A 105 -10.27 13.16 7.89
CA GLU A 105 -8.92 13.38 7.38
C GLU A 105 -8.00 12.24 7.80
N ALA A 106 -7.97 11.86 9.07
CA ALA A 106 -7.20 10.71 9.55
C ALA A 106 -7.55 9.41 8.81
N ILE A 107 -8.85 9.10 8.68
CA ILE A 107 -9.34 7.93 7.94
C ILE A 107 -8.97 8.01 6.47
N THR A 108 -9.02 9.20 5.87
CA THR A 108 -8.62 9.40 4.47
C THR A 108 -7.13 9.19 4.28
N PHE A 109 -6.31 9.69 5.20
CA PHE A 109 -4.87 9.53 5.22
C PHE A 109 -4.49 8.04 5.29
N VAL A 110 -5.06 7.29 6.24
CA VAL A 110 -4.86 5.83 6.32
C VAL A 110 -5.28 5.14 5.01
N TYR A 111 -6.54 5.34 4.58
CA TYR A 111 -7.12 4.60 3.46
C TYR A 111 -6.48 4.95 2.10
N SER A 112 -6.04 6.20 1.91
CA SER A 112 -5.65 6.74 0.60
C SER A 112 -4.17 7.07 0.48
N PHE A 113 -3.47 7.32 1.58
CA PHE A 113 -2.04 7.62 1.58
C PHE A 113 -1.26 6.42 2.08
N MET A 114 -1.35 6.07 3.37
CA MET A 114 -0.53 5.02 4.00
C MET A 114 -0.60 3.68 3.26
N VAL A 115 -1.82 3.20 3.00
CA VAL A 115 -2.03 1.95 2.25
C VAL A 115 -1.43 2.04 0.85
N ASN A 116 -1.55 3.18 0.16
CA ASN A 116 -1.01 3.32 -1.19
C ASN A 116 0.50 3.45 -1.23
N SER A 117 1.14 4.02 -0.20
CA SER A 117 2.61 4.04 -0.07
C SER A 117 3.16 2.61 -0.03
N PHE A 118 2.64 1.76 0.86
CA PHE A 118 3.05 0.35 0.93
C PHE A 118 2.69 -0.44 -0.34
N LYS A 119 1.50 -0.23 -0.92
CA LYS A 119 1.14 -0.88 -2.19
C LYS A 119 2.12 -0.52 -3.31
N GLY A 120 2.48 0.76 -3.43
CA GLY A 120 3.43 1.25 -4.43
C GLY A 120 4.77 0.53 -4.29
N ALA A 121 5.35 0.61 -3.09
CA ALA A 121 6.60 -0.03 -2.71
C ALA A 121 6.66 -1.52 -3.11
N VAL A 122 5.69 -2.33 -2.66
CA VAL A 122 5.73 -3.77 -2.94
C VAL A 122 5.50 -4.08 -4.43
N THR A 123 4.69 -3.28 -5.13
CA THR A 123 4.50 -3.45 -6.57
C THR A 123 5.77 -3.15 -7.34
N GLU A 124 6.54 -2.13 -6.95
CA GLU A 124 7.84 -1.80 -7.57
C GLU A 124 8.85 -2.95 -7.39
N LEU A 125 8.90 -3.59 -6.22
CA LEU A 125 9.78 -4.76 -5.98
C LEU A 125 9.43 -5.95 -6.87
N LEU A 126 8.15 -6.25 -7.07
CA LEU A 126 7.71 -7.29 -8.02
C LEU A 126 8.04 -6.90 -9.47
N ALA A 127 7.79 -5.64 -9.83
CA ALA A 127 8.06 -5.12 -11.15
C ALA A 127 9.54 -5.20 -11.53
N ALA A 128 10.47 -5.05 -10.57
CA ALA A 128 11.89 -5.21 -10.81
C ALA A 128 12.25 -6.61 -11.35
N GLY A 129 11.72 -7.66 -10.73
CA GLY A 129 11.91 -9.04 -11.20
C GLY A 129 11.32 -9.27 -12.59
N ALA A 130 10.12 -8.74 -12.86
CA ALA A 130 9.47 -8.86 -14.16
C ALA A 130 10.22 -8.11 -15.27
N CYS A 131 10.62 -6.86 -15.04
CA CYS A 131 11.38 -6.06 -16.00
C CYS A 131 12.74 -6.68 -16.30
N GLN A 132 13.39 -7.29 -15.30
CA GLN A 132 14.64 -7.99 -15.52
C GLN A 132 14.47 -9.22 -16.42
N ARG A 133 13.36 -9.96 -16.30
CA ARG A 133 13.04 -11.06 -17.23
C ARG A 133 12.78 -10.53 -18.64
N LEU A 134 12.06 -9.41 -18.77
CA LEU A 134 11.85 -8.76 -20.06
C LEU A 134 13.17 -8.35 -20.72
N MET A 135 14.12 -7.79 -19.97
CA MET A 135 15.45 -7.43 -20.50
C MET A 135 16.25 -8.63 -21.02
N ARG A 136 15.95 -9.84 -20.55
CA ARG A 136 16.57 -11.09 -21.01
C ARG A 136 15.79 -11.76 -22.14
N ASP A 137 14.60 -11.28 -22.46
CA ASP A 137 13.81 -11.79 -23.58
C ASP A 137 14.60 -11.57 -24.88
N PRO A 138 14.79 -12.58 -25.75
CA PRO A 138 15.57 -12.42 -26.99
C PRO A 138 15.09 -11.28 -27.89
N ARG A 139 13.79 -10.96 -27.87
CA ARG A 139 13.19 -9.86 -28.63
C ARG A 139 13.64 -8.48 -28.13
N VAL A 140 14.14 -8.41 -26.90
CA VAL A 140 14.59 -7.20 -26.23
C VAL A 140 16.11 -7.17 -26.10
N ALA A 141 16.72 -8.28 -25.68
CA ALA A 141 18.14 -8.39 -25.37
C ALA A 141 19.02 -7.97 -26.57
N GLY A 142 18.67 -8.35 -27.79
CA GLY A 142 19.41 -7.96 -29.00
C GLY A 142 19.35 -6.46 -29.33
N ARG A 143 18.47 -5.69 -28.67
CA ARG A 143 18.32 -4.24 -28.86
C ARG A 143 18.94 -3.41 -27.73
N LEU A 144 19.35 -4.07 -26.64
CA LEU A 144 19.95 -3.38 -25.50
C LEU A 144 21.45 -3.17 -25.76
N PRO A 145 21.99 -1.96 -25.52
CA PRO A 145 23.43 -1.74 -25.60
C PRO A 145 24.16 -2.56 -24.51
N ALA A 146 25.42 -2.88 -24.78
CA ALA A 146 26.28 -3.55 -23.81
C ALA A 146 26.33 -2.75 -22.50
N GLY A 147 26.19 -3.45 -21.37
CA GLY A 147 26.20 -2.83 -20.04
C GLY A 147 24.89 -2.16 -19.63
N ALA A 148 23.79 -2.30 -20.40
CA ALA A 148 22.48 -1.88 -19.95
C ALA A 148 22.07 -2.61 -18.65
N ARG A 149 21.63 -1.85 -17.64
CA ARG A 149 21.20 -2.36 -16.33
C ARG A 149 19.86 -1.75 -15.93
N LEU A 150 19.12 -2.49 -15.10
CA LEU A 150 17.90 -2.01 -14.48
C LEU A 150 18.23 -1.22 -13.21
N TYR A 151 17.60 -0.06 -13.04
CA TYR A 151 17.71 0.82 -11.88
C TYR A 151 16.32 1.01 -11.29
N VAL A 152 16.14 0.71 -10.01
CA VAL A 152 14.84 0.66 -9.34
C VAL A 152 14.65 1.86 -8.42
N GLY A 153 13.47 2.48 -8.47
CA GLY A 153 13.06 3.57 -7.59
C GLY A 153 14.08 4.71 -7.54
N ASP A 154 14.44 5.10 -6.32
CA ASP A 154 15.31 6.24 -6.05
C ASP A 154 16.81 5.99 -6.32
N SER A 155 17.18 4.84 -6.90
CA SER A 155 18.54 4.64 -7.44
C SER A 155 18.86 5.59 -8.60
N VAL A 156 17.83 6.20 -9.21
CA VAL A 156 17.94 7.25 -10.22
C VAL A 156 17.04 8.41 -9.85
N LEU A 157 17.65 9.58 -9.63
CA LEU A 157 16.94 10.83 -9.44
C LEU A 157 17.06 11.69 -10.70
N VAL A 158 16.06 12.54 -10.93
CA VAL A 158 16.11 13.56 -11.98
C VAL A 158 16.57 14.87 -11.38
N ARG A 159 17.48 15.57 -12.05
CA ARG A 159 17.90 16.91 -11.60
C ARG A 159 16.74 17.91 -11.66
N ARG A 160 16.65 18.78 -10.65
CA ARG A 160 15.72 19.91 -10.69
C ARG A 160 16.17 20.92 -11.75
N ALA A 161 15.21 21.52 -12.45
CA ALA A 161 15.48 22.63 -13.37
C ALA A 161 16.05 23.86 -12.63
N SER A 162 15.67 24.04 -11.36
CA SER A 162 16.20 25.06 -10.45
C SER A 162 16.29 24.52 -9.02
N GLY A 163 17.31 24.97 -8.28
CA GLY A 163 17.59 24.52 -6.90
C GLY A 163 18.57 23.34 -6.81
N ARG A 164 18.92 22.95 -5.58
CA ARG A 164 19.78 21.79 -5.29
C ARG A 164 18.94 20.52 -5.11
N GLY A 165 19.53 19.37 -5.43
CA GLY A 165 18.94 18.04 -5.20
C GLY A 165 18.18 17.45 -6.39
N GLY A 166 17.74 16.21 -6.20
CA GLY A 166 16.97 15.44 -7.19
C GLY A 166 15.46 15.44 -6.91
N LEU A 167 14.71 14.99 -7.91
CA LEU A 167 13.30 14.58 -7.79
C LEU A 167 13.22 13.09 -8.16
N LYS A 168 12.24 12.37 -7.61
CA LYS A 168 11.94 11.00 -8.04
C LYS A 168 11.74 10.96 -9.57
N GLY A 169 12.45 10.05 -10.22
CA GLY A 169 12.35 9.82 -11.67
C GLY A 169 11.18 8.91 -12.05
N ALA A 170 11.37 8.09 -13.08
CA ALA A 170 10.52 6.94 -13.32
C ALA A 170 10.61 5.93 -12.17
N ASP A 171 9.59 5.06 -12.06
CA ASP A 171 9.59 4.00 -11.05
C ASP A 171 10.76 3.02 -11.29
N LEU A 172 11.09 2.74 -12.55
CA LEU A 172 12.36 2.08 -12.91
C LEU A 172 12.94 2.67 -14.21
N HIS A 173 14.26 2.60 -14.35
CA HIS A 173 14.99 2.96 -15.57
C HIS A 173 15.83 1.79 -16.08
N ILE A 174 16.01 1.72 -17.40
CA ILE A 174 17.05 0.90 -18.02
C ILE A 174 18.10 1.85 -18.55
N LEU A 175 19.29 1.83 -17.95
CA LEU A 175 20.37 2.76 -18.30
C LEU A 175 21.61 1.99 -18.76
N ALA A 176 22.32 2.55 -19.73
CA ALA A 176 23.68 2.14 -20.08
C ALA A 176 24.63 3.30 -19.77
N LYS A 177 25.59 3.04 -18.88
CA LYS A 177 26.54 4.05 -18.38
C LYS A 177 27.89 3.90 -19.08
N THR A 178 28.51 5.04 -19.35
CA THR A 178 29.96 5.16 -19.61
C THR A 178 30.53 6.20 -18.64
N ASN A 179 31.85 6.40 -18.66
CA ASN A 179 32.49 7.41 -17.80
C ASN A 179 32.08 8.85 -18.12
N GLN A 180 31.52 9.11 -19.30
CA GLN A 180 31.24 10.46 -19.81
C GLN A 180 29.76 10.72 -20.10
N CYS A 181 28.94 9.67 -20.16
CA CYS A 181 27.53 9.82 -20.47
C CYS A 181 26.69 8.68 -19.91
N VAL A 182 25.40 8.96 -19.76
CA VAL A 182 24.37 7.98 -19.44
C VAL A 182 23.33 7.94 -20.54
N THR A 183 23.04 6.75 -21.03
CA THR A 183 21.99 6.54 -22.04
C THR A 183 20.75 5.95 -21.36
N VAL A 184 19.63 6.65 -21.47
CA VAL A 184 18.30 6.14 -21.06
C VAL A 184 17.75 5.27 -22.18
N VAL A 185 17.89 3.96 -22.00
CA VAL A 185 17.43 2.95 -22.97
C VAL A 185 15.95 2.64 -22.78
N GLY A 186 15.47 2.70 -21.54
CA GLY A 186 14.07 2.44 -21.23
C GLY A 186 13.59 3.13 -19.97
N VAL A 187 12.28 3.36 -19.91
CA VAL A 187 11.57 3.88 -18.74
C VAL A 187 10.41 2.95 -18.40
N VAL A 188 10.20 2.74 -17.11
CA VAL A 188 9.14 1.87 -16.59
C VAL A 188 8.21 2.67 -15.68
N GLU A 189 6.91 2.55 -15.94
CA GLU A 189 5.86 3.07 -15.08
C GLU A 189 5.13 1.90 -14.42
N VAL A 190 5.12 1.89 -13.09
CA VAL A 190 4.49 0.86 -12.26
C VAL A 190 3.26 1.45 -11.59
N LYS A 191 2.15 0.71 -11.62
CA LYS A 191 0.95 1.13 -10.87
C LYS A 191 0.34 -0.04 -10.12
N SER A 192 0.17 0.12 -8.81
CA SER A 192 -0.56 -0.82 -7.95
C SER A 192 -2.08 -0.81 -8.15
N GLY A 193 -2.58 -0.06 -9.14
CA GLY A 193 -3.99 0.27 -9.34
C GLY A 193 -4.35 0.42 -10.81
N ARG A 194 -5.66 0.40 -11.12
CA ARG A 194 -6.16 0.68 -12.47
C ARG A 194 -5.77 2.09 -12.88
N LYS A 195 -5.23 2.22 -14.09
CA LYS A 195 -5.02 3.48 -14.78
C LYS A 195 -5.40 3.30 -16.25
N SER A 196 -5.89 4.37 -16.87
CA SER A 196 -6.13 4.36 -18.31
C SER A 196 -4.80 4.28 -19.06
N ALA A 197 -4.82 3.67 -20.25
CA ALA A 197 -3.64 3.61 -21.11
C ALA A 197 -3.07 5.01 -21.40
N GLN A 198 -3.93 6.00 -21.67
CA GLN A 198 -3.53 7.39 -21.89
C GLN A 198 -2.79 7.99 -20.68
N ALA A 199 -3.26 7.73 -19.45
CA ALA A 199 -2.59 8.23 -18.26
C ALA A 199 -1.21 7.60 -18.07
N LEU A 200 -1.07 6.29 -18.35
CA LEU A 200 0.22 5.59 -18.30
C LEU A 200 1.19 6.14 -19.35
N THR A 201 0.73 6.29 -20.60
CA THR A 201 1.54 6.88 -21.67
C THR A 201 2.00 8.28 -21.31
N GLY A 202 1.10 9.13 -20.78
CA GLY A 202 1.43 10.48 -20.37
C GLY A 202 2.47 10.56 -19.23
N GLN A 203 2.47 9.59 -18.30
CA GLN A 203 3.51 9.49 -17.27
C GLN A 203 4.86 9.07 -17.85
N LEU A 204 4.88 8.06 -18.72
CA LEU A 204 6.11 7.66 -19.41
C LEU A 204 6.72 8.82 -20.22
N ASP A 205 5.89 9.59 -20.94
CA ASP A 205 6.36 10.80 -21.65
C ASP A 205 6.94 11.84 -20.68
N LYS A 206 6.32 11.99 -19.52
CA LYS A 206 6.78 12.91 -18.49
C LYS A 206 8.15 12.49 -17.97
N HIS A 207 8.36 11.21 -17.70
CA HIS A 207 9.65 10.67 -17.26
C HIS A 207 10.74 10.85 -18.30
N ILE A 208 10.46 10.53 -19.56
CA ILE A 208 11.39 10.72 -20.69
C ILE A 208 11.77 12.21 -20.83
N ARG A 209 10.79 13.11 -20.80
CA ARG A 209 11.06 14.56 -20.88
C ARG A 209 11.92 15.03 -19.71
N ARG A 210 11.63 14.54 -18.51
CA ARG A 210 12.34 14.89 -17.28
C ARG A 210 13.80 14.46 -17.30
N ALA A 211 14.08 13.25 -17.80
CA ALA A 211 15.46 12.74 -17.90
C ALA A 211 16.38 13.65 -18.72
N ARG A 212 15.84 14.42 -19.69
CA ARG A 212 16.62 15.38 -20.51
C ARG A 212 17.27 16.50 -19.69
N PHE A 213 16.78 16.77 -18.48
CA PHE A 213 17.34 17.83 -17.63
C PHE A 213 18.55 17.36 -16.82
N GLY A 214 18.94 16.09 -16.94
CA GLY A 214 20.02 15.48 -16.18
C GLY A 214 19.53 14.41 -15.21
N LEU A 215 20.43 13.49 -14.88
CA LEU A 215 20.18 12.36 -13.98
C LEU A 215 21.23 12.33 -12.87
N ILE A 216 20.83 11.84 -11.70
CA ILE A 216 21.72 11.51 -10.60
C ILE A 216 21.61 10.00 -10.41
N VAL A 217 22.71 9.28 -10.57
CA VAL A 217 22.73 7.81 -10.55
C VAL A 217 23.77 7.34 -9.54
N GLY A 218 23.30 6.98 -8.33
CA GLY A 218 24.17 6.79 -7.18
C GLY A 218 24.83 8.12 -6.80
N SER A 219 26.17 8.15 -6.76
CA SER A 219 26.96 9.35 -6.51
C SER A 219 27.29 10.16 -7.77
N ASP A 220 27.00 9.61 -8.96
CA ASP A 220 27.39 10.24 -10.23
C ASP A 220 26.29 11.19 -10.71
N GLU A 221 26.65 12.42 -11.04
CA GLU A 221 25.75 13.39 -11.66
C GLU A 221 26.01 13.49 -13.15
N TYR A 222 24.95 13.33 -13.94
CA TYR A 222 24.96 13.51 -15.39
C TYR A 222 24.14 14.75 -15.75
N PRO A 223 24.77 15.88 -16.11
CA PRO A 223 24.05 17.06 -16.60
C PRO A 223 23.33 16.76 -17.93
N ALA A 224 22.41 17.65 -18.33
CA ALA A 224 21.59 17.50 -19.53
C ALA A 224 22.37 17.12 -20.80
N GLY A 225 23.56 17.70 -21.01
CA GLY A 225 24.41 17.41 -22.18
C GLY A 225 25.04 16.00 -22.19
N GLU A 226 25.05 15.32 -21.04
CA GLU A 226 25.62 13.98 -20.86
C GLU A 226 24.54 12.89 -20.80
N VAL A 227 23.25 13.27 -20.84
CA VAL A 227 22.13 12.33 -20.92
C VAL A 227 21.73 12.11 -22.36
N ARG A 228 21.89 10.88 -22.84
CA ARG A 228 21.41 10.42 -24.15
C ARG A 228 20.08 9.68 -23.98
N LEU A 229 19.20 9.81 -24.95
CA LEU A 229 17.90 9.16 -24.95
C LEU A 229 17.80 8.17 -26.11
N GLY A 230 17.40 6.94 -25.78
CA GLY A 230 17.25 5.84 -26.73
C GLY A 230 18.57 5.16 -27.08
N ALA A 231 18.48 3.97 -27.65
CA ALA A 231 19.64 3.19 -28.09
C ALA A 231 19.33 2.43 -29.38
N GLY A 232 20.39 2.00 -30.09
CA GLY A 232 20.28 1.30 -31.37
C GLY A 232 19.96 2.22 -32.55
N ASP A 233 19.78 1.63 -33.72
CA ASP A 233 19.67 2.35 -35.00
C ASP A 233 18.40 3.19 -35.13
N ASP A 234 17.33 2.82 -34.40
CA ASP A 234 16.08 3.58 -34.40
C ASP A 234 16.04 4.69 -33.33
N GLY A 235 17.06 4.77 -32.46
CA GLY A 235 17.16 5.77 -31.38
C GLY A 235 15.96 5.76 -30.43
N LYS A 236 15.19 4.67 -30.36
CA LYS A 236 13.95 4.62 -29.58
C LYS A 236 14.25 4.31 -28.12
N ILE A 237 13.41 4.87 -27.25
CA ILE A 237 13.36 4.54 -25.83
C ILE A 237 12.31 3.45 -25.65
N MET A 238 12.67 2.38 -24.98
CA MET A 238 11.74 1.32 -24.59
C MET A 238 10.79 1.85 -23.51
N ARG A 239 9.48 1.70 -23.73
CA ARG A 239 8.45 2.16 -22.81
C ARG A 239 7.77 0.96 -22.19
N ILE A 240 7.88 0.80 -20.88
CA ILE A 240 7.33 -0.36 -20.18
C ILE A 240 6.27 0.12 -19.19
N THR A 241 5.10 -0.51 -19.25
CA THR A 241 4.06 -0.34 -18.23
C THR A 241 3.91 -1.64 -17.45
N VAL A 242 3.82 -1.56 -16.13
CA VAL A 242 3.63 -2.73 -15.26
C VAL A 242 2.37 -2.55 -14.44
N LEU A 243 1.43 -3.48 -14.59
CA LEU A 243 0.19 -3.53 -13.81
C LEU A 243 0.03 -4.89 -13.13
N PRO A 244 -0.58 -4.96 -11.94
CA PRO A 244 -1.01 -6.22 -11.38
C PRO A 244 -2.18 -6.79 -12.17
N SER A 245 -2.35 -8.09 -12.08
CA SER A 245 -3.53 -8.79 -12.63
C SER A 245 -4.83 -8.43 -11.89
N GLU A 246 -5.95 -8.82 -12.49
CA GLU A 246 -7.30 -8.47 -12.03
C GLU A 246 -8.04 -9.67 -11.39
N TRP A 247 -7.35 -10.79 -11.12
CA TRP A 247 -8.00 -11.93 -10.45
C TRP A 247 -8.37 -11.58 -8.99
N PRO A 248 -9.56 -11.97 -8.53
CA PRO A 248 -10.05 -11.56 -7.22
C PRO A 248 -9.58 -12.57 -6.14
N LEU A 249 -9.35 -12.10 -4.91
CA LEU A 249 -8.96 -12.99 -3.79
C LEU A 249 -10.03 -14.03 -3.49
N PRO A 250 -9.66 -15.20 -2.93
CA PRO A 250 -10.64 -16.14 -2.44
C PRO A 250 -11.56 -15.50 -1.39
N ARG A 251 -12.85 -15.81 -1.49
CA ARG A 251 -13.90 -15.33 -0.58
C ARG A 251 -14.65 -16.49 0.08
N THR A 252 -14.14 -17.71 -0.11
CA THR A 252 -14.65 -18.91 0.55
C THR A 252 -14.37 -18.78 2.03
N LEU A 253 -15.43 -18.83 2.82
CA LEU A 253 -15.38 -18.72 4.26
C LEU A 253 -15.64 -20.09 4.85
N ARG A 254 -14.74 -20.56 5.72
CA ARG A 254 -14.97 -21.74 6.54
C ARG A 254 -14.51 -21.46 7.96
N PHE A 255 -15.09 -22.19 8.89
CA PHE A 255 -14.61 -22.21 10.26
C PHE A 255 -13.96 -23.56 10.53
N GLU A 256 -12.77 -23.53 11.09
CA GLU A 256 -12.04 -24.73 11.50
C GLU A 256 -11.97 -24.77 13.03
N GLU A 257 -12.18 -25.94 13.61
CA GLU A 257 -11.96 -26.17 15.04
C GLU A 257 -10.46 -26.39 15.29
N ARG A 258 -9.86 -25.56 16.16
CA ARG A 258 -8.46 -25.68 16.59
C ARG A 258 -8.39 -25.82 18.10
N GLY A 259 -8.06 -27.02 18.57
CA GLY A 259 -8.03 -27.33 20.00
C GLY A 259 -9.42 -27.34 20.63
N GLU A 260 -9.49 -27.40 21.96
CA GLU A 260 -10.73 -27.77 22.67
C GLU A 260 -11.83 -26.70 22.66
N MET A 261 -11.54 -25.42 22.36
CA MET A 261 -12.56 -24.35 22.38
C MET A 261 -12.37 -23.22 21.35
N LYS A 262 -11.45 -23.34 20.38
CA LYS A 262 -11.18 -22.24 19.45
C LYS A 262 -11.70 -22.54 18.06
N ARG A 263 -12.80 -21.90 17.69
CA ARG A 263 -13.29 -21.84 16.32
C ARG A 263 -12.57 -20.70 15.59
N GLU A 264 -11.80 -21.01 14.57
CA GLU A 264 -11.05 -20.02 13.80
C GLU A 264 -11.67 -19.83 12.41
N LEU A 265 -11.82 -18.56 12.03
CA LEU A 265 -12.18 -18.19 10.67
C LEU A 265 -10.99 -18.45 9.74
N VAL A 266 -11.19 -19.29 8.73
CA VAL A 266 -10.17 -19.61 7.73
C VAL A 266 -10.65 -19.16 6.35
N LEU A 267 -9.78 -18.38 5.70
CA LEU A 267 -9.92 -18.00 4.29
C LEU A 267 -8.88 -18.77 3.48
N ASP A 268 -9.26 -19.16 2.26
CA ASP A 268 -8.29 -19.76 1.35
C ASP A 268 -7.14 -18.78 1.07
N PRO A 269 -5.88 -19.24 1.11
CA PRO A 269 -4.74 -18.39 0.85
C PRO A 269 -4.78 -17.84 -0.58
N PRO A 270 -4.24 -16.64 -0.81
CA PRO A 270 -4.22 -16.06 -2.14
C PRO A 270 -3.29 -16.86 -3.06
N VAL A 271 -3.84 -17.45 -4.12
CA VAL A 271 -3.08 -18.22 -5.11
C VAL A 271 -3.23 -17.57 -6.49
N PRO A 272 -2.14 -17.08 -7.10
CA PRO A 272 -2.15 -16.63 -8.48
C PRO A 272 -2.66 -17.74 -9.42
N PRO A 273 -3.61 -17.46 -10.33
CA PRO A 273 -4.12 -18.44 -11.28
C PRO A 273 -3.09 -18.77 -12.37
N ARG A 274 -2.03 -17.98 -12.49
CA ARG A 274 -0.91 -18.20 -13.40
C ARG A 274 0.38 -18.26 -12.59
N SER A 275 1.29 -19.13 -12.98
CA SER A 275 2.61 -19.25 -12.34
C SER A 275 3.54 -18.08 -12.70
N GLU A 276 3.33 -17.43 -13.84
CA GLU A 276 4.23 -16.42 -14.42
C GLU A 276 3.52 -15.10 -14.76
N ASP A 277 4.31 -14.03 -14.83
CA ASP A 277 3.87 -12.73 -15.34
C ASP A 277 3.63 -12.79 -16.87
N GLU A 278 2.73 -11.97 -17.37
CA GLU A 278 2.41 -11.89 -18.81
C GLU A 278 3.14 -10.71 -19.45
N PHE A 279 3.80 -10.95 -20.60
CA PHE A 279 4.57 -9.95 -21.34
C PHE A 279 3.92 -9.67 -22.70
N ILE A 280 3.25 -8.52 -22.82
CA ILE A 280 2.46 -8.14 -24.00
C ILE A 280 3.20 -7.05 -24.78
N PRO A 281 3.70 -7.34 -25.99
CA PRO A 281 4.26 -6.31 -26.86
C PRO A 281 3.14 -5.40 -27.38
N LYS A 282 3.38 -4.08 -27.37
CA LYS A 282 2.43 -3.07 -27.88
C LYS A 282 2.85 -2.46 -29.22
N GLY A 283 3.96 -2.91 -29.78
CA GLY A 283 4.58 -2.36 -30.99
C GLY A 283 5.53 -1.21 -30.67
N ASN A 284 6.36 -0.80 -31.63
CA ASN A 284 7.32 0.31 -31.49
C ASN A 284 8.34 0.22 -30.33
N GLY A 285 8.54 -0.97 -29.76
CA GLY A 285 9.41 -1.16 -28.59
C GLY A 285 8.68 -0.96 -27.24
N ASP A 286 7.37 -0.76 -27.27
CA ASP A 286 6.54 -0.63 -26.07
C ASP A 286 6.11 -1.99 -25.55
N TRP A 287 6.11 -2.11 -24.23
CA TRP A 287 5.74 -3.33 -23.52
C TRP A 287 4.75 -3.06 -22.41
N HIS A 288 3.85 -4.02 -22.24
CA HIS A 288 2.93 -4.07 -21.12
C HIS A 288 3.14 -5.38 -20.37
N ILE A 289 3.50 -5.29 -19.09
CA ILE A 289 3.68 -6.42 -18.21
C ILE A 289 2.48 -6.51 -17.27
N VAL A 290 1.84 -7.66 -17.22
CA VAL A 290 0.81 -7.98 -16.22
C VAL A 290 1.41 -8.92 -15.18
N LEU A 291 1.56 -8.46 -13.94
CA LEU A 291 2.07 -9.29 -12.86
C LEU A 291 1.07 -10.40 -12.54
N ARG A 292 1.58 -11.60 -12.25
CA ARG A 292 0.76 -12.75 -11.83
C ARG A 292 0.00 -12.49 -10.54
N TRP A 293 0.51 -11.63 -9.67
CA TRP A 293 -0.17 -11.20 -8.46
C TRP A 293 -1.21 -10.14 -8.76
N SER A 294 -2.39 -10.26 -8.14
CA SER A 294 -3.48 -9.35 -8.40
C SER A 294 -3.41 -8.08 -7.58
N ARG A 295 -4.18 -7.10 -8.01
CA ARG A 295 -4.39 -5.85 -7.28
C ARG A 295 -4.99 -6.07 -5.89
N GLU A 296 -5.86 -7.06 -5.72
CA GLU A 296 -6.43 -7.39 -4.41
C GLU A 296 -5.39 -8.04 -3.50
N ALA A 297 -4.55 -8.94 -4.01
CA ALA A 297 -3.49 -9.56 -3.21
C ALA A 297 -2.43 -8.54 -2.73
N ILE A 298 -1.97 -7.66 -3.63
CA ILE A 298 -1.04 -6.58 -3.28
C ILE A 298 -1.69 -5.62 -2.26
N ALA A 299 -2.98 -5.30 -2.43
CA ALA A 299 -3.68 -4.47 -1.47
C ALA A 299 -3.78 -5.16 -0.11
N ALA A 300 -4.16 -6.44 -0.05
CA ALA A 300 -4.23 -7.18 1.21
C ALA A 300 -2.90 -7.13 1.98
N ALA A 301 -1.78 -7.41 1.33
CA ALA A 301 -0.46 -7.30 1.95
C ALA A 301 -0.18 -5.88 2.47
N ALA A 302 -0.50 -4.84 1.69
CA ALA A 302 -0.29 -3.46 2.14
C ALA A 302 -1.20 -3.04 3.29
N TYR A 303 -2.42 -3.59 3.39
CA TYR A 303 -3.29 -3.40 4.55
C TYR A 303 -2.70 -4.06 5.79
N GLU A 304 -2.11 -5.25 5.67
CA GLU A 304 -1.38 -5.89 6.78
C GLU A 304 -0.15 -5.08 7.19
N MET A 305 0.64 -4.57 6.24
CA MET A 305 1.75 -3.66 6.53
C MET A 305 1.27 -2.39 7.25
N THR A 306 0.14 -1.83 6.82
CA THR A 306 -0.46 -0.65 7.46
C THR A 306 -0.87 -0.98 8.89
N PHE A 307 -1.49 -2.14 9.12
CA PHE A 307 -1.95 -2.57 10.43
C PHE A 307 -0.79 -2.89 11.38
N TRP A 308 0.28 -3.50 10.87
CA TRP A 308 1.55 -3.67 11.59
C TRP A 308 2.17 -2.32 11.95
N TYR A 309 2.20 -1.35 11.03
CA TYR A 309 2.74 -0.03 11.35
C TYR A 309 1.90 0.69 12.42
N MET A 310 0.56 0.55 12.37
CA MET A 310 -0.33 1.05 13.42
C MET A 310 -0.06 0.41 14.78
N GLU A 311 0.23 -0.90 14.81
CA GLU A 311 0.67 -1.57 16.04
C GLU A 311 1.93 -0.90 16.60
N LYS A 312 2.94 -0.63 15.77
CA LYS A 312 4.20 0.00 16.22
C LYS A 312 3.98 1.42 16.73
N VAL A 313 3.12 2.20 16.09
CA VAL A 313 2.75 3.53 16.57
C VAL A 313 1.96 3.44 17.88
N GLY A 314 1.02 2.51 17.98
CA GLY A 314 0.25 2.27 19.19
C GLY A 314 1.10 1.78 20.36
N GLU A 315 2.07 0.90 20.11
CA GLU A 315 3.05 0.43 21.10
C GLU A 315 3.80 1.61 21.72
N ALA A 316 4.26 2.57 20.89
CA ALA A 316 4.90 3.78 21.38
C ALA A 316 3.96 4.70 22.19
N ILE A 317 2.66 4.71 21.87
CA ILE A 317 1.64 5.49 22.60
C ILE A 317 1.30 4.85 23.95
N TYR A 318 1.16 3.53 24.00
CA TYR A 318 0.67 2.78 25.16
C TYR A 318 1.77 2.19 26.05
N THR A 319 3.03 2.44 25.74
CA THR A 319 4.15 2.08 26.62
C THR A 319 4.14 2.99 27.84
N GLN A 320 4.07 2.38 29.03
CA GLN A 320 4.13 3.11 30.30
C GLN A 320 5.49 3.78 30.46
N LYS A 321 5.49 5.08 30.78
CA LYS A 321 6.70 5.83 31.09
C LYS A 321 6.89 5.91 32.60
N ALA A 322 8.15 5.93 33.02
CA ALA A 322 8.50 6.03 34.43
C ALA A 322 7.89 7.29 35.06
N GLY A 323 7.11 7.11 36.13
CA GLY A 323 6.44 8.20 36.84
C GLY A 323 5.13 8.71 36.20
N GLU A 324 4.69 8.15 35.06
CA GLU A 324 3.40 8.47 34.45
C GLU A 324 2.36 7.37 34.72
N PRO A 325 1.06 7.71 34.81
CA PRO A 325 -0.02 6.72 34.83
C PRO A 325 0.05 5.81 33.60
N ASP A 326 -0.43 4.57 33.75
CA ASP A 326 -0.55 3.67 32.60
C ASP A 326 -1.47 4.31 31.54
N PRO A 327 -0.99 4.52 30.29
CA PRO A 327 -1.79 5.12 29.23
C PRO A 327 -2.89 4.18 28.70
N LYS A 328 -2.85 2.88 29.04
CA LYS A 328 -3.89 1.92 28.64
C LYS A 328 -5.18 2.14 29.44
N PRO A 329 -6.35 2.03 28.80
CA PRO A 329 -7.62 1.88 29.51
C PRO A 329 -7.56 0.73 30.52
N LYS A 330 -8.31 0.83 31.62
CA LYS A 330 -8.34 -0.20 32.68
C LYS A 330 -8.69 -1.59 32.15
N ASP A 331 -9.62 -1.67 31.20
CA ASP A 331 -10.06 -2.92 30.60
C ASP A 331 -8.98 -3.56 29.70
N TRP A 332 -7.88 -2.85 29.44
CA TRP A 332 -6.72 -3.30 28.66
C TRP A 332 -5.47 -3.46 29.53
N ALA A 333 -5.61 -3.52 30.85
CA ALA A 333 -4.48 -3.64 31.76
C ALA A 333 -3.60 -4.86 31.46
N GLU A 334 -4.21 -5.96 31.01
CA GLU A 334 -3.51 -7.21 30.65
C GLU A 334 -2.92 -7.22 29.23
N MET A 335 -3.27 -6.23 28.39
CA MET A 335 -2.74 -6.15 27.03
C MET A 335 -1.32 -5.60 27.03
N THR A 336 -0.46 -6.17 26.20
CA THR A 336 0.81 -5.52 25.84
C THR A 336 0.54 -4.17 25.14
N PRO A 337 1.48 -3.22 25.17
CA PRO A 337 1.33 -1.96 24.44
C PRO A 337 1.05 -2.16 22.93
N ALA A 338 1.65 -3.18 22.31
CA ALA A 338 1.41 -3.54 20.91
C ALA A 338 -0.04 -4.00 20.68
N GLU A 339 -0.56 -4.91 21.53
CA GLU A 339 -1.95 -5.37 21.45
C GLU A 339 -2.94 -4.22 21.69
N ALA A 340 -2.66 -3.35 22.66
CA ALA A 340 -3.44 -2.13 22.90
C ALA A 340 -3.45 -1.23 21.65
N GLY A 341 -2.32 -1.07 20.98
CA GLY A 341 -2.20 -0.35 19.71
C GLY A 341 -3.07 -0.93 18.59
N ARG A 342 -3.04 -2.25 18.40
CA ARG A 342 -3.87 -2.96 17.42
C ARG A 342 -5.36 -2.85 17.72
N ASN A 343 -5.75 -2.91 18.99
CA ASN A 343 -7.15 -2.80 19.40
C ASN A 343 -7.65 -1.36 19.34
N ALA A 344 -6.79 -0.38 19.62
CA ALA A 344 -7.11 1.04 19.52
C ALA A 344 -7.62 1.41 18.13
N ILE A 345 -6.93 1.05 17.05
CA ILE A 345 -7.40 1.43 15.70
C ILE A 345 -8.81 0.90 15.40
N LYS A 346 -9.11 -0.35 15.77
CA LYS A 346 -10.44 -0.95 15.56
C LYS A 346 -11.52 -0.20 16.35
N MET A 347 -11.22 0.10 17.61
CA MET A 347 -12.12 0.85 18.49
C MET A 347 -12.34 2.29 18.00
N MET A 348 -11.29 3.00 17.58
CA MET A 348 -11.40 4.37 17.07
C MET A 348 -12.19 4.43 15.76
N LEU A 349 -12.02 3.44 14.88
CA LEU A 349 -12.85 3.31 13.68
C LEU A 349 -14.32 3.04 14.03
N TYR A 350 -14.60 2.14 14.98
CA TYR A 350 -15.96 1.89 15.46
C TYR A 350 -16.63 3.18 15.94
N TYR A 351 -15.96 3.93 16.81
CA TYR A 351 -16.50 5.18 17.34
C TYR A 351 -16.63 6.28 16.27
N ALA A 352 -15.75 6.30 15.27
CA ALA A 352 -15.86 7.23 14.15
C ALA A 352 -17.00 6.88 13.18
N ILE A 353 -17.36 5.59 13.06
CA ILE A 353 -18.47 5.11 12.23
C ILE A 353 -19.82 5.46 12.87
N ARG A 354 -19.95 5.26 14.18
CA ARG A 354 -21.22 5.35 14.91
C ARG A 354 -22.09 6.58 14.59
N PRO A 355 -21.59 7.83 14.67
CA PRO A 355 -22.43 9.00 14.37
C PRO A 355 -22.92 9.02 12.93
N ASP A 356 -22.10 8.59 11.97
CA ASP A 356 -22.47 8.54 10.56
C ASP A 356 -23.47 7.42 10.25
N ALA A 357 -23.36 6.29 10.94
CA ALA A 357 -24.30 5.19 10.83
C ALA A 357 -25.70 5.58 11.32
N ILE A 358 -25.78 6.35 12.43
CA ILE A 358 -27.06 6.91 12.92
C ILE A 358 -27.68 7.84 11.87
N LEU A 359 -26.87 8.70 11.24
CA LEU A 359 -27.35 9.58 10.16
C LEU A 359 -27.78 8.78 8.92
N ALA A 360 -27.11 7.68 8.61
CA ALA A 360 -27.46 6.79 7.50
C ALA A 360 -28.82 6.11 7.71
N GLU A 361 -29.09 5.60 8.91
CA GLU A 361 -30.40 5.03 9.24
C GLU A 361 -31.51 6.09 9.23
N LYS A 362 -31.28 7.27 9.85
CA LYS A 362 -32.23 8.41 9.78
C LYS A 362 -32.54 8.82 8.33
N ALA A 363 -31.52 8.85 7.45
CA ALA A 363 -31.71 9.17 6.04
C ALA A 363 -32.53 8.10 5.31
N LYS A 364 -32.29 6.82 5.61
CA LYS A 364 -33.02 5.67 5.06
C LYS A 364 -34.50 5.67 5.48
N GLU A 365 -34.80 5.90 6.75
CA GLU A 365 -36.16 6.05 7.28
C GLU A 365 -36.94 7.18 6.58
N GLN A 366 -36.24 8.27 6.25
CA GLN A 366 -36.82 9.42 5.53
C GLN A 366 -36.82 9.26 4.00
N ASN A 367 -36.36 8.12 3.46
CA ASN A 367 -36.14 7.89 2.04
C ASN A 367 -35.30 9.00 1.35
N LYS A 368 -34.27 9.48 2.04
CA LYS A 368 -33.35 10.53 1.56
C LYS A 368 -31.95 9.97 1.31
N PRO A 369 -31.20 10.51 0.33
CA PRO A 369 -29.81 10.16 0.17
C PRO A 369 -28.97 10.74 1.32
N LEU A 370 -28.01 9.94 1.81
CA LEU A 370 -27.00 10.44 2.73
C LEU A 370 -26.08 11.44 2.01
N PRO A 371 -25.73 12.60 2.62
CA PRO A 371 -24.81 13.55 2.01
C PRO A 371 -23.49 12.89 1.60
N ARG A 372 -23.02 13.21 0.39
CA ARG A 372 -21.86 12.55 -0.23
C ARG A 372 -20.59 12.56 0.64
N PRO A 373 -20.23 13.65 1.36
CA PRO A 373 -19.08 13.64 2.25
C PRO A 373 -19.20 12.59 3.37
N ILE A 374 -20.40 12.49 3.98
CA ILE A 374 -20.70 11.54 5.06
C ILE A 374 -20.66 10.11 4.50
N ALA A 375 -21.35 9.85 3.38
CA ALA A 375 -21.34 8.54 2.74
C ALA A 375 -19.91 8.07 2.37
N ARG A 376 -19.05 8.98 1.93
CA ARG A 376 -17.64 8.69 1.61
C ARG A 376 -16.82 8.36 2.86
N ARG A 377 -16.97 9.14 3.93
CA ARG A 377 -16.29 8.90 5.22
C ARG A 377 -16.71 7.57 5.80
N LEU A 378 -18.02 7.34 5.93
CA LEU A 378 -18.61 6.10 6.43
C LEU A 378 -18.11 4.87 5.66
N SER A 379 -18.16 4.92 4.33
CA SER A 379 -17.71 3.81 3.47
C SER A 379 -16.22 3.48 3.66
N ARG A 380 -15.36 4.49 3.83
CA ARG A 380 -13.92 4.29 4.10
C ARG A 380 -13.69 3.72 5.50
N ALA A 381 -14.35 4.28 6.50
CA ALA A 381 -14.22 3.84 7.88
C ALA A 381 -14.65 2.37 8.04
N ILE A 382 -15.79 2.00 7.46
CA ILE A 382 -16.27 0.60 7.40
C ILE A 382 -15.27 -0.30 6.68
N ALA A 383 -14.72 0.15 5.54
CA ALA A 383 -13.73 -0.64 4.81
C ALA A 383 -12.48 -0.92 5.64
N LEU A 384 -11.95 0.08 6.37
CA LEU A 384 -10.83 -0.08 7.28
C LEU A 384 -11.20 -1.01 8.45
N TYR A 385 -12.33 -0.75 9.13
CA TYR A 385 -12.79 -1.53 10.28
C TYR A 385 -12.94 -3.00 9.92
N ASN A 386 -13.67 -3.30 8.85
CA ASN A 386 -13.88 -4.69 8.45
C ASN A 386 -12.57 -5.34 7.99
N THR A 387 -11.67 -4.61 7.32
CA THR A 387 -10.39 -5.16 6.86
C THR A 387 -9.47 -5.51 8.03
N TYR A 388 -9.33 -4.63 9.02
CA TYR A 388 -8.50 -4.91 10.20
C TYR A 388 -9.16 -5.90 11.17
N GLY A 389 -10.49 -6.00 11.15
CA GLY A 389 -11.25 -6.96 11.95
C GLY A 389 -11.25 -8.39 11.38
N PHE A 390 -11.42 -8.53 10.06
CA PHE A 390 -11.75 -9.81 9.41
C PHE A 390 -10.91 -10.14 8.17
N GLY A 391 -9.92 -9.30 7.85
CA GLY A 391 -9.06 -9.45 6.68
C GLY A 391 -9.62 -8.76 5.42
N TYR A 392 -8.70 -8.43 4.49
CA TYR A 392 -9.00 -7.64 3.30
C TYR A 392 -10.09 -8.24 2.41
N ALA A 393 -10.04 -9.55 2.16
CA ALA A 393 -10.95 -10.22 1.23
C ALA A 393 -12.42 -10.08 1.66
N LEU A 394 -12.70 -10.17 2.96
CA LEU A 394 -14.04 -9.97 3.51
C LEU A 394 -14.35 -8.48 3.65
N GLY A 395 -13.45 -7.72 4.28
CA GLY A 395 -13.72 -6.34 4.66
C GLY A 395 -13.95 -5.39 3.49
N MET A 396 -13.26 -5.62 2.37
CA MET A 396 -13.45 -4.84 1.15
C MET A 396 -14.62 -5.29 0.29
N ASN A 397 -15.29 -6.39 0.63
CA ASN A 397 -16.32 -7.00 -0.20
C ASN A 397 -17.68 -7.21 0.49
N TYR A 398 -17.78 -7.08 1.82
CA TYR A 398 -19.07 -7.14 2.51
C TYR A 398 -19.97 -5.94 2.15
N ARG A 399 -21.17 -6.24 1.62
CA ARG A 399 -22.12 -5.24 1.10
C ARG A 399 -23.57 -5.65 1.34
N ASN A 400 -24.44 -4.67 1.54
CA ASN A 400 -25.89 -4.87 1.53
C ASN A 400 -26.45 -5.11 0.11
N SER A 401 -27.76 -5.32 0.03
CA SER A 401 -28.51 -5.53 -1.22
C SER A 401 -28.41 -4.35 -2.22
N GLN A 402 -28.12 -3.15 -1.73
CA GLN A 402 -27.90 -1.95 -2.56
C GLN A 402 -26.44 -1.78 -3.01
N GLY A 403 -25.55 -2.72 -2.67
CA GLY A 403 -24.12 -2.66 -2.98
C GLY A 403 -23.32 -1.69 -2.10
N ARG A 404 -23.92 -1.11 -1.06
CA ARG A 404 -23.23 -0.26 -0.09
C ARG A 404 -22.48 -1.12 0.94
N ARG A 405 -21.40 -0.58 1.48
CA ARG A 405 -20.64 -1.28 2.53
C ARG A 405 -21.42 -1.24 3.84
N GLU A 406 -21.38 -2.34 4.56
CA GLU A 406 -21.93 -2.44 5.91
C GLU A 406 -20.83 -2.85 6.88
N MET A 407 -21.02 -2.52 8.17
CA MET A 407 -20.18 -3.06 9.23
C MET A 407 -20.38 -4.56 9.31
N LEU A 408 -19.27 -5.31 9.24
CA LEU A 408 -19.25 -6.75 9.36
C LEU A 408 -19.15 -7.14 10.83
N TRP A 409 -20.03 -8.03 11.27
CA TRP A 409 -20.05 -8.58 12.62
C TRP A 409 -19.70 -10.07 12.60
N PRO A 410 -19.18 -10.64 13.70
CA PRO A 410 -18.94 -12.09 13.77
C PRO A 410 -20.18 -12.93 13.44
N GLN A 411 -21.37 -12.50 13.87
CA GLN A 411 -22.64 -13.18 13.61
C GLN A 411 -23.00 -13.21 12.11
N ASP A 412 -22.65 -12.15 11.37
CA ASP A 412 -22.87 -12.11 9.92
C ASP A 412 -22.09 -13.22 9.21
N LEU A 413 -20.89 -13.58 9.71
CA LEU A 413 -20.06 -14.63 9.13
C LEU A 413 -20.70 -16.01 9.28
N ASP A 414 -21.36 -16.26 10.40
CA ASP A 414 -22.11 -17.49 10.64
C ASP A 414 -23.30 -17.59 9.67
N GLU A 415 -24.07 -16.53 9.54
CA GLU A 415 -25.19 -16.48 8.60
C GLU A 415 -24.72 -16.63 7.14
N ILE A 416 -23.63 -15.97 6.75
CA ILE A 416 -23.07 -16.07 5.40
C ILE A 416 -22.50 -17.46 5.13
N ALA A 417 -21.84 -18.09 6.11
CA ALA A 417 -21.34 -19.46 5.95
C ALA A 417 -22.48 -20.44 5.66
N LEU A 418 -23.62 -20.27 6.35
CA LEU A 418 -24.78 -21.17 6.23
C LEU A 418 -25.65 -20.85 5.01
N ASN A 419 -25.92 -19.57 4.76
CA ASN A 419 -26.96 -19.13 3.82
C ASN A 419 -26.42 -18.39 2.60
N GLY A 420 -25.12 -18.06 2.56
CA GLY A 420 -24.50 -17.22 1.53
C GLY A 420 -24.78 -15.71 1.67
N GLN A 421 -25.69 -15.33 2.57
CA GLN A 421 -26.06 -13.96 2.90
C GLN A 421 -26.69 -13.88 4.30
N THR A 422 -26.74 -12.68 4.88
CA THR A 422 -27.42 -12.43 6.15
C THR A 422 -28.93 -12.26 5.96
N ALA A 423 -29.69 -12.29 7.05
CA ALA A 423 -31.13 -12.04 7.06
C ALA A 423 -31.51 -10.67 6.46
N ASN A 424 -30.64 -9.68 6.60
CA ASN A 424 -30.81 -8.33 6.04
C ASN A 424 -30.35 -8.22 4.57
N GLY A 425 -29.97 -9.33 3.94
CA GLY A 425 -29.53 -9.38 2.54
C GLY A 425 -28.10 -8.89 2.32
N CYS A 426 -27.26 -8.86 3.36
CA CYS A 426 -25.84 -8.55 3.19
C CYS A 426 -25.06 -9.78 2.75
N ARG A 427 -24.06 -9.58 1.89
CA ARG A 427 -23.25 -10.65 1.31
C ARG A 427 -21.82 -10.21 1.03
N ILE A 428 -20.92 -11.18 0.85
CA ILE A 428 -19.58 -10.91 0.32
C ILE A 428 -19.68 -10.80 -1.21
N ALA A 429 -19.47 -9.60 -1.76
CA ALA A 429 -19.54 -9.39 -3.20
C ALA A 429 -18.50 -10.25 -3.94
N GLY A 430 -18.90 -10.87 -5.06
CA GLY A 430 -18.04 -11.76 -5.85
C GLY A 430 -18.11 -13.23 -5.47
N THR A 431 -18.95 -13.63 -4.51
CA THR A 431 -19.23 -15.05 -4.17
C THR A 431 -20.35 -15.67 -5.00
N GLY A 432 -20.69 -15.10 -6.16
CA GLY A 432 -21.70 -15.69 -7.04
C GLY A 432 -21.33 -17.12 -7.39
N ARG A 433 -22.26 -18.07 -7.16
CA ARG A 433 -22.12 -19.48 -7.53
C ARG A 433 -21.62 -19.56 -8.97
N ARG A 434 -20.46 -20.19 -9.18
CA ARG A 434 -20.07 -20.68 -10.50
C ARG A 434 -20.97 -21.82 -10.90
#